data_AF-A0A2H5ZGB6-F1
#
_entry.id   AF-A0A2H5ZGB6-F1
#
_cell.length_a   1.000
_cell.length_b   1.000
_cell.length_c   1.000
_cell.angle_alpha   90.00
_cell.angle_beta   90.00
_cell.angle_gamma   90.00
#
_symmetry.space_group_name_H-M   'P 1'
#
loop_
_entity.id
_entity.type
_entity.pdbx_description
1 polymer ?
#
loop_
_entity_poly.entity_id
_entity_poly.type
_entity_poly.pdbx_seq_one_letter_code
_entity_poly.pdbx_strand_id
1 'polypeptide(L)'
;MVTSLFSALIVVASLALTMYIVSLLLSAAAEPLEQLWEYRRFEQHRRQASQSDIWLQSGAFDLALQSLRAGFYLHPVRQRRLSGEIVNHHAALLARLIALTHELCGGSVRLFSLARADRLLADRAELQRRFLRACELSSPAQQRQLLEQLERNSHDLRAALDQLFAEVQTIVRTRSAKATVARGH
;
A
#
# COMPACT_ATOMS: atom_id res chain seq x y z
N MET A 1 57.37 7.15 -29.22
CA MET A 1 56.89 6.26 -28.13
C MET A 1 56.25 7.03 -26.98
N VAL A 2 56.86 8.12 -26.49
CA VAL A 2 56.32 8.94 -25.38
C VAL A 2 54.94 9.55 -25.66
N THR A 3 54.69 10.02 -26.89
CA THR A 3 53.41 10.61 -27.31
C THR A 3 52.24 9.62 -27.34
N SER A 4 52.51 8.36 -27.70
CA SER A 4 51.49 7.29 -27.74
C SER A 4 51.12 6.78 -26.34
N LEU A 5 52.08 6.77 -25.41
CA LEU A 5 51.82 6.50 -23.99
C LEU A 5 50.97 7.61 -23.37
N PHE A 6 51.27 8.87 -23.69
CA PHE A 6 50.51 10.02 -23.20
C PHE A 6 49.07 10.04 -23.73
N SER A 7 48.86 9.72 -25.01
CA SER A 7 47.50 9.63 -25.57
C SER A 7 46.71 8.49 -24.95
N ALA A 8 47.32 7.32 -24.74
CA ALA A 8 46.67 6.19 -24.09
C ALA A 8 46.25 6.52 -22.64
N LEU A 9 47.12 7.21 -21.89
CA LEU A 9 46.83 7.66 -20.53
C LEU A 9 45.63 8.62 -20.50
N ILE A 10 45.57 9.59 -21.43
CA ILE A 10 44.46 10.55 -21.53
C ILE A 10 43.15 9.83 -21.84
N VAL A 11 43.15 8.84 -22.74
CA VAL A 11 41.95 8.05 -23.07
C VAL A 11 41.46 7.28 -21.85
N VAL A 12 42.35 6.62 -21.11
CA VAL A 12 41.98 5.87 -19.89
C VAL A 12 41.45 6.81 -18.81
N ALA A 13 42.12 7.95 -18.57
CA ALA A 13 41.68 8.95 -17.60
C ALA A 13 40.32 9.56 -17.98
N SER A 14 40.12 9.84 -19.27
CA SER A 14 38.84 10.34 -19.78
C SER A 14 37.74 9.30 -19.57
N LEU A 15 37.98 8.03 -19.91
CA LEU A 15 37.02 6.95 -19.73
C LEU A 15 36.62 6.77 -18.25
N ALA A 16 37.61 6.81 -17.35
CA ALA A 16 37.38 6.73 -15.90
C ALA A 16 36.53 7.91 -15.40
N LEU A 17 36.82 9.13 -15.88
CA LEU A 17 36.05 10.32 -15.55
C LEU A 17 34.61 10.23 -16.05
N THR A 18 34.38 9.75 -17.29
CA THR A 18 33.03 9.56 -17.82
C THR A 18 32.24 8.55 -17.00
N MET A 19 32.86 7.40 -16.65
CA MET A 19 32.23 6.38 -15.80
C MET A 19 31.87 6.94 -14.41
N TYR A 20 32.73 7.78 -13.84
CA TYR A 20 32.48 8.44 -12.56
C TYR A 20 31.31 9.44 -12.64
N ILE A 21 31.24 10.25 -13.70
CA ILE A 21 30.13 11.20 -13.90
C ILE A 21 28.81 10.44 -14.12
N VAL A 22 28.83 9.35 -14.88
CA VAL A 22 27.65 8.51 -15.12
C VAL A 22 27.17 7.85 -13.82
N SER A 23 28.07 7.32 -12.99
CA SER A 23 27.67 6.72 -11.71
C SER A 23 27.11 7.76 -10.74
N LEU A 24 27.66 8.98 -10.74
CA LEU A 24 27.16 10.10 -9.94
C LEU A 24 25.76 10.53 -10.38
N LEU A 25 25.52 10.64 -11.69
CA LEU A 25 24.21 10.94 -12.27
C LEU A 25 23.18 9.85 -11.95
N LEU A 26 23.56 8.57 -12.08
CA LEU A 26 22.67 7.45 -11.74
C LEU A 26 22.33 7.44 -10.25
N SER A 27 23.31 7.72 -9.38
CA SER A 27 23.09 7.79 -7.94
C SER A 27 22.17 8.95 -7.55
N ALA A 28 22.36 10.12 -8.17
CA ALA A 28 21.50 11.28 -7.95
C ALA A 28 20.08 11.10 -8.52
N ALA A 29 19.94 10.33 -9.61
CA ALA A 29 18.65 10.04 -10.23
C ALA A 29 17.89 8.88 -9.57
N ALA A 30 18.53 8.01 -8.79
CA ALA A 30 17.90 6.84 -8.21
C ALA A 30 16.79 7.22 -7.20
N GLU A 31 17.05 8.15 -6.28
CA GLU A 31 16.07 8.58 -5.28
C GLU A 31 14.78 9.20 -5.86
N PRO A 32 14.83 10.17 -6.80
CA PRO A 32 13.61 10.74 -7.37
C PRO A 32 12.83 9.73 -8.22
N LEU A 33 13.51 8.77 -8.85
CA LEU A 33 12.85 7.69 -9.58
C LEU A 33 12.09 6.77 -8.63
N GLU A 34 12.71 6.33 -7.54
CA GLU A 34 12.04 5.50 -6.52
C GLU A 34 10.79 6.19 -5.98
N GLN A 35 10.85 7.49 -5.68
CA GLN A 35 9.71 8.27 -5.19
C GLN A 35 8.56 8.35 -6.22
N LEU A 36 8.88 8.56 -7.50
CA LEU A 36 7.87 8.56 -8.57
C LEU A 36 7.21 7.19 -8.73
N TRP A 37 7.97 6.11 -8.58
CA TRP A 37 7.46 4.74 -8.61
C TRP A 37 6.55 4.42 -7.43
N GLU A 38 6.92 4.82 -6.20
CA GLU A 38 6.08 4.70 -5.01
C GLU A 38 4.73 5.40 -5.22
N TYR A 39 4.76 6.65 -5.71
CA TYR A 39 3.56 7.44 -5.97
C TYR A 39 2.67 6.81 -7.04
N ARG A 40 3.24 6.38 -8.17
CA ARG A 40 2.45 5.72 -9.23
C ARG A 40 1.80 4.42 -8.76
N ARG A 41 2.51 3.63 -7.95
CA ARG A 41 1.96 2.39 -7.38
C ARG A 41 0.81 2.71 -6.42
N PHE A 42 0.97 3.71 -5.56
CA PHE A 42 -0.10 4.17 -4.68
C PHE A 42 -1.33 4.65 -5.48
N GLU A 43 -1.10 5.43 -6.53
CA GLU A 43 -2.15 5.94 -7.40
C GLU A 43 -2.96 4.82 -8.07
N GLN A 44 -2.31 3.74 -8.47
CA GLN A 44 -2.98 2.56 -8.99
C GLN A 44 -3.94 1.93 -7.95
N HIS A 45 -3.51 1.81 -6.69
CA HIS A 45 -4.36 1.27 -5.62
C HIS A 45 -5.53 2.21 -5.32
N ARG A 46 -5.28 3.53 -5.33
CA ARG A 46 -6.32 4.55 -5.15
C ARG A 46 -7.38 4.48 -6.25
N ARG A 47 -6.97 4.28 -7.50
CA ARG A 47 -7.88 4.09 -8.64
C ARG A 47 -8.70 2.82 -8.53
N GLN A 48 -8.07 1.70 -8.14
CA GLN A 48 -8.79 0.44 -7.91
C GLN A 48 -9.85 0.61 -6.82
N ALA A 49 -9.52 1.27 -5.71
CA ALA A 49 -10.49 1.59 -4.66
C ALA A 49 -11.67 2.44 -5.17
N SER A 50 -11.41 3.44 -6.01
CA SER A 50 -12.48 4.31 -6.53
C SER A 50 -13.50 3.59 -7.42
N GLN A 51 -13.13 2.44 -8.00
CA GLN A 51 -14.08 1.63 -8.78
C GLN A 51 -15.14 0.97 -7.91
N SER A 52 -14.93 0.86 -6.60
CA SER A 52 -15.88 0.24 -5.67
C SER A 52 -17.27 0.87 -5.73
N ASP A 53 -17.35 2.19 -5.76
CA ASP A 53 -18.61 2.92 -5.78
C ASP A 53 -19.42 2.61 -7.06
N ILE A 54 -18.71 2.46 -8.20
CA ILE A 54 -19.33 2.09 -9.49
C ILE A 54 -19.90 0.68 -9.41
N TRP A 55 -19.12 -0.28 -8.88
CA TRP A 55 -19.57 -1.67 -8.74
C TRP A 55 -20.72 -1.82 -7.75
N LEU A 56 -20.76 -1.01 -6.69
CA LEU A 56 -21.89 -0.97 -5.75
C LEU A 56 -23.16 -0.48 -6.44
N GLN A 57 -23.07 0.59 -7.22
CA GLN A 57 -24.21 1.12 -7.99
C GLN A 57 -24.73 0.12 -9.01
N SER A 58 -23.86 -0.68 -9.63
CA SER A 58 -24.25 -1.73 -10.57
C SER A 58 -24.73 -3.04 -9.89
N GLY A 59 -24.84 -3.07 -8.55
CA GLY A 59 -25.23 -4.27 -7.79
C GLY A 59 -24.18 -5.38 -7.77
N ALA A 60 -22.98 -5.13 -8.28
CA ALA A 60 -21.89 -6.10 -8.36
C ALA A 60 -21.07 -6.12 -7.06
N PHE A 61 -21.70 -6.58 -5.97
CA PHE A 61 -21.16 -6.49 -4.62
C PHE A 61 -19.78 -7.16 -4.46
N ASP A 62 -19.59 -8.36 -5.01
CA ASP A 62 -18.32 -9.08 -4.89
C ASP A 62 -17.17 -8.32 -5.56
N LEU A 63 -17.42 -7.67 -6.71
CA LEU A 63 -16.43 -6.85 -7.42
C LEU A 63 -16.12 -5.57 -6.64
N ALA A 64 -17.14 -4.92 -6.06
CA ALA A 64 -16.94 -3.78 -5.18
C ALA A 64 -16.02 -4.13 -4.01
N LEU A 65 -16.27 -5.27 -3.38
CA LEU A 65 -15.52 -5.75 -2.24
C LEU A 65 -14.07 -6.09 -2.60
N GLN A 66 -13.84 -6.74 -3.75
CA GLN A 66 -12.51 -6.99 -4.29
C GLN A 66 -11.75 -5.69 -4.61
N SER A 67 -12.43 -4.71 -5.19
CA SER A 67 -11.82 -3.42 -5.53
C SER A 67 -11.42 -2.62 -4.28
N LEU A 68 -12.21 -2.68 -3.20
CA LEU A 68 -11.84 -2.12 -1.89
C LEU A 68 -10.63 -2.84 -1.29
N ARG A 69 -10.60 -4.17 -1.35
CA ARG A 69 -9.46 -4.97 -0.88
C ARG A 69 -8.17 -4.59 -1.60
N ALA A 70 -8.22 -4.49 -2.93
CA ALA A 70 -7.08 -4.06 -3.75
C ALA A 70 -6.64 -2.62 -3.46
N GLY A 71 -7.55 -1.80 -2.92
CA GLY A 71 -7.27 -0.42 -2.52
C GLY A 71 -6.26 -0.25 -1.38
N PHE A 72 -6.04 -1.29 -0.55
CA PHE A 72 -5.13 -1.20 0.59
C PHE A 72 -3.67 -1.28 0.14
N TYR A 73 -3.00 -0.13 0.18
CA TYR A 73 -1.56 -0.04 -0.10
C TYR A 73 -0.71 -0.42 1.12
N LEU A 74 0.01 -1.54 1.05
CA LEU A 74 0.77 -2.13 2.18
C LEU A 74 2.28 -2.17 1.96
N HIS A 75 2.80 -1.41 1.00
CA HIS A 75 4.25 -1.28 0.86
C HIS A 75 4.79 -0.19 1.80
N PRO A 76 6.00 -0.36 2.35
CA PRO A 76 6.69 0.72 3.05
C PRO A 76 7.04 1.82 2.03
N VAL A 77 6.96 3.08 2.46
CA VAL A 77 7.34 4.24 1.63
C VAL A 77 8.44 5.04 2.29
N ARG A 78 9.29 5.71 1.51
CA ARG A 78 10.34 6.59 2.05
C ARG A 78 9.93 8.06 2.08
N GLN A 79 8.86 8.41 1.38
CA GLN A 79 8.39 9.79 1.31
C GLN A 79 7.36 10.11 2.42
N ARG A 80 7.68 11.09 3.27
CA ARG A 80 6.81 11.51 4.39
C ARG A 80 5.44 12.02 3.97
N ARG A 81 5.37 12.78 2.87
CA ARG A 81 4.10 13.28 2.32
C ARG A 81 3.20 12.13 1.87
N LEU A 82 3.76 11.21 1.07
CA LEU A 82 3.05 10.03 0.58
C LEU A 82 2.57 9.14 1.74
N SER A 83 3.38 8.98 2.78
CA SER A 83 2.96 8.25 3.99
C SER A 83 1.70 8.86 4.64
N GLY A 84 1.59 10.19 4.69
CA GLY A 84 0.39 10.85 5.20
C GLY A 84 -0.84 10.63 4.30
N GLU A 85 -0.64 10.71 2.98
CA GLU A 85 -1.70 10.44 2.00
C GLU A 85 -2.20 8.98 2.08
N ILE A 86 -1.30 8.02 2.28
CA ILE A 86 -1.64 6.60 2.46
C ILE A 86 -2.50 6.38 3.72
N VAL A 87 -2.12 6.99 4.85
CA VAL A 87 -2.89 6.86 6.12
C VAL A 87 -4.31 7.42 5.95
N ASN A 88 -4.44 8.59 5.33
CA ASN A 88 -5.75 9.19 5.04
C ASN A 88 -6.58 8.31 4.09
N HIS A 89 -5.94 7.72 3.08
CA HIS A 89 -6.59 6.78 2.16
C HIS A 89 -7.07 5.51 2.87
N HIS A 90 -6.27 4.92 3.76
CA HIS A 90 -6.68 3.77 4.56
C HIS A 90 -7.85 4.08 5.49
N ALA A 91 -7.85 5.26 6.12
CA ALA A 91 -8.98 5.72 6.95
C ALA A 91 -10.26 5.86 6.09
N ALA A 92 -10.15 6.41 4.88
CA ALA A 92 -11.27 6.50 3.95
C ALA A 92 -11.80 5.12 3.52
N LEU A 93 -10.92 4.15 3.26
CA LEU A 93 -11.31 2.77 2.95
C LEU A 93 -12.02 2.08 4.12
N LEU A 94 -11.50 2.23 5.34
CA LEU A 94 -12.14 1.72 6.54
C LEU A 94 -13.52 2.33 6.75
N ALA A 95 -13.66 3.65 6.59
CA ALA A 95 -14.95 4.33 6.70
C ALA A 95 -15.96 3.80 5.68
N ARG A 96 -15.53 3.55 4.43
CA ARG A 96 -16.35 2.93 3.39
C ARG A 96 -16.77 1.51 3.77
N LEU A 97 -15.85 0.69 4.28
CA LEU A 97 -16.16 -0.66 4.76
C LEU A 97 -17.14 -0.64 5.94
N ILE A 98 -16.98 0.31 6.88
CA ILE A 98 -17.91 0.51 7.99
C ILE A 98 -19.31 0.85 7.46
N ALA A 99 -19.42 1.79 6.52
CA ALA A 99 -20.71 2.17 5.93
C ALA A 99 -21.37 0.97 5.23
N LEU A 100 -20.63 0.25 4.39
CA LEU A 100 -21.14 -0.94 3.70
C LEU A 100 -21.60 -2.02 4.67
N THR A 101 -20.78 -2.33 5.68
CA THR A 101 -21.13 -3.35 6.67
C THR A 101 -22.30 -2.92 7.52
N HIS A 102 -22.43 -1.63 7.85
CA HIS A 102 -23.58 -1.09 8.57
C HIS A 102 -24.89 -1.27 7.78
N GLU A 103 -24.90 -0.91 6.49
CA GLU A 103 -26.06 -1.09 5.60
C GLU A 103 -26.45 -2.57 5.43
N LEU A 104 -25.45 -3.45 5.30
CA LEU A 104 -25.67 -4.87 5.07
C LEU A 104 -26.08 -5.64 6.33
N CYS A 105 -25.53 -5.27 7.49
CA CYS A 105 -25.75 -5.96 8.76
C CYS A 105 -26.87 -5.33 9.61
N GLY A 106 -27.51 -4.25 9.14
CA GLY A 106 -28.55 -3.55 9.91
C GLY A 106 -28.01 -2.91 11.19
N GLY A 107 -26.74 -2.50 11.18
CA GLY A 107 -26.09 -1.76 12.26
C GLY A 107 -25.76 -2.49 13.56
N SER A 108 -26.12 -3.78 13.72
CA SER A 108 -25.93 -4.50 14.99
C SER A 108 -24.61 -5.29 15.11
N VAL A 109 -23.98 -5.64 13.98
CA VAL A 109 -22.77 -6.48 13.98
C VAL A 109 -21.53 -5.61 13.78
N ARG A 110 -20.86 -5.25 14.89
CA ARG A 110 -19.48 -4.79 14.85
C ARG A 110 -18.58 -5.99 14.58
N LEU A 111 -18.15 -6.15 13.32
CA LEU A 111 -17.24 -7.22 12.93
C LEU A 111 -15.93 -7.07 13.71
N PHE A 112 -15.57 -8.09 14.49
CA PHE A 112 -14.32 -8.10 15.26
C PHE A 112 -13.09 -7.93 14.35
N SER A 113 -13.15 -8.52 13.16
CA SER A 113 -12.17 -8.39 12.09
C SER A 113 -11.94 -6.93 11.64
N LEU A 114 -12.97 -6.10 11.66
CA LEU A 114 -12.89 -4.67 11.33
C LEU A 114 -12.09 -3.90 12.41
N ALA A 115 -12.40 -4.13 13.68
CA ALA A 115 -11.66 -3.51 14.79
C ALA A 115 -10.19 -3.96 14.80
N ARG A 116 -9.93 -5.22 14.44
CA ARG A 116 -8.57 -5.74 14.28
C ARG A 116 -7.83 -5.05 13.13
N ALA A 117 -8.47 -4.89 11.97
CA ALA A 117 -7.89 -4.20 10.83
C ALA A 117 -7.57 -2.73 11.15
N ASP A 118 -8.47 -2.03 11.83
CA ASP A 118 -8.27 -0.65 12.30
C ASP A 118 -7.05 -0.52 13.21
N ARG A 119 -6.95 -1.39 14.22
CA ARG A 119 -5.77 -1.43 15.11
C ARG A 119 -4.48 -1.68 14.34
N LEU A 120 -4.46 -2.65 13.43
CA LEU A 120 -3.28 -2.98 12.64
C LEU A 120 -2.86 -1.83 11.71
N LEU A 121 -3.81 -1.05 11.19
CA LEU A 121 -3.55 0.15 10.39
C LEU A 121 -3.00 1.30 11.24
N ALA A 122 -3.49 1.48 12.46
CA ALA A 122 -2.92 2.44 13.41
C ALA A 122 -1.46 2.07 13.78
N ASP A 123 -1.22 0.79 14.10
CA ASP A 123 0.13 0.26 14.38
C ASP A 123 1.05 0.46 13.17
N ARG A 124 0.53 0.21 11.96
CA ARG A 124 1.26 0.44 10.71
C ARG A 124 1.68 1.90 10.54
N ALA A 125 0.77 2.84 10.77
CA ALA A 125 1.06 4.26 10.66
C ALA A 125 2.18 4.68 11.63
N GLU A 126 2.19 4.12 12.85
CA GLU A 126 3.27 4.35 13.80
C GLU A 126 4.61 3.75 13.34
N LEU A 127 4.60 2.49 12.87
CA LEU A 127 5.80 1.84 12.33
C LEU A 127 6.38 2.62 11.15
N GLN A 128 5.52 3.11 10.25
CA GLN A 128 5.91 3.92 9.10
C GLN A 128 6.52 5.26 9.53
N ARG A 129 5.96 5.93 10.55
CA ARG A 129 6.55 7.15 11.13
C ARG A 129 7.94 6.87 11.72
N ARG A 130 8.11 5.78 12.45
CA ARG A 130 9.41 5.37 13.00
C ARG A 130 10.41 5.02 11.92
N PHE A 131 9.97 4.35 10.85
CA PHE A 131 10.80 4.01 9.70
C PHE A 131 11.33 5.27 9.01
N LEU A 132 10.47 6.24 8.74
CA LEU A 132 10.87 7.53 8.15
C LEU A 132 11.90 8.26 9.01
N ARG A 133 11.71 8.30 10.34
CA ARG A 133 12.72 8.86 11.26
C ARG A 133 14.05 8.11 11.19
N ALA A 134 14.04 6.78 11.08
CA ALA A 134 15.26 5.99 10.94
C ALA A 134 15.96 6.22 9.59
N CYS A 135 15.21 6.55 8.53
CA CYS A 135 15.76 7.02 7.25
C CYS A 135 16.45 8.38 7.41
N GLU A 136 15.79 9.35 8.07
CA GLU A 136 16.35 10.69 8.36
C GLU A 136 17.63 10.62 9.20
N LEU A 137 17.70 9.70 10.17
CA LEU A 137 18.85 9.51 11.07
C LEU A 137 19.95 8.57 10.50
N SER A 138 19.79 8.08 9.27
CA SER A 138 20.75 7.18 8.60
C SER A 138 21.18 5.95 9.43
N SER A 139 20.25 5.34 10.19
CA SER A 139 20.53 4.14 11.00
C SER A 139 20.13 2.85 10.26
N PRO A 140 21.06 2.16 9.56
CA PRO A 140 20.69 1.04 8.68
C PRO A 140 20.17 -0.18 9.45
N ALA A 141 20.70 -0.45 10.65
CA ALA A 141 20.22 -1.56 11.48
C ALA A 141 18.77 -1.35 11.91
N GLN A 142 18.44 -0.12 12.35
CA GLN A 142 17.09 0.23 12.76
C GLN A 142 16.11 0.25 11.58
N GLN A 143 16.55 0.71 10.41
CA GLN A 143 15.75 0.66 9.17
C GLN A 143 15.37 -0.78 8.81
N ARG A 144 16.33 -1.71 8.83
CA ARG A 144 16.07 -3.14 8.55
C ARG A 144 15.08 -3.74 9.53
N GLN A 145 15.27 -3.50 10.83
CA GLN A 145 14.35 -3.98 11.86
C GLN A 145 12.92 -3.45 11.67
N LEU A 146 12.78 -2.16 11.33
CA LEU A 146 11.46 -1.55 11.10
C LEU A 146 10.81 -2.04 9.80
N LEU A 147 11.60 -2.32 8.76
CA LEU A 147 11.10 -2.96 7.53
C LEU A 147 10.54 -4.35 7.83
N GLU A 148 11.24 -5.17 8.61
CA GLU A 148 10.73 -6.49 9.02
C GLU A 148 9.42 -6.37 9.82
N GLN A 149 9.32 -5.38 10.71
CA GLN A 149 8.08 -5.13 11.47
C GLN A 149 6.94 -4.67 10.55
N LEU A 150 7.23 -3.83 9.56
CA LEU A 150 6.25 -3.40 8.55
C LEU A 150 5.77 -4.57 7.69
N GLU A 151 6.66 -5.49 7.31
CA GLU A 151 6.29 -6.69 6.55
C GLU A 151 5.43 -7.66 7.38
N ARG A 152 5.77 -7.87 8.66
CA ARG A 152 4.92 -8.67 9.57
C ARG A 152 3.54 -8.05 9.73
N ASN A 153 3.49 -6.74 9.98
CA ASN A 153 2.23 -6.00 10.04
C ASN A 153 1.44 -6.10 8.72
N SER A 154 2.10 -6.00 7.56
CA SER A 154 1.45 -6.20 6.25
C SER A 154 0.81 -7.58 6.13
N HIS A 155 1.50 -8.63 6.61
CA HIS A 155 0.97 -9.99 6.59
C HIS A 155 -0.25 -10.13 7.51
N ASP A 156 -0.13 -9.67 8.75
CA ASP A 156 -1.23 -9.70 9.73
C ASP A 156 -2.45 -8.91 9.26
N LEU A 157 -2.21 -7.75 8.63
CA LEU A 157 -3.26 -6.90 8.10
C LEU A 157 -3.93 -7.54 6.88
N ARG A 158 -3.18 -8.19 5.98
CA ARG A 158 -3.77 -8.98 4.89
C ARG A 158 -4.66 -10.09 5.45
N ALA A 159 -4.18 -10.85 6.44
CA ALA A 159 -4.99 -11.91 7.04
C ALA A 159 -6.26 -11.37 7.71
N ALA A 160 -6.17 -10.24 8.44
CA ALA A 160 -7.32 -9.60 9.07
C ALA A 160 -8.32 -9.06 8.04
N LEU A 161 -7.84 -8.44 6.96
CA LEU A 161 -8.68 -7.99 5.85
C LEU A 161 -9.35 -9.18 5.15
N ASP A 162 -8.63 -10.25 4.89
CA ASP A 162 -9.16 -11.46 4.24
C ASP A 162 -10.29 -12.08 5.06
N GLN A 163 -10.10 -12.14 6.39
CA GLN A 163 -11.13 -12.56 7.32
C GLN A 163 -12.34 -11.61 7.31
N LEU A 164 -12.11 -10.30 7.37
CA LEU A 164 -13.17 -9.28 7.28
C LEU A 164 -13.99 -9.45 6.00
N PHE A 165 -13.32 -9.58 4.86
CA PHE A 165 -13.98 -9.74 3.56
C PHE A 165 -14.78 -11.05 3.47
N ALA A 166 -14.27 -12.15 4.04
CA ALA A 166 -15.00 -13.41 4.10
C ALA A 166 -16.25 -13.34 5.00
N GLU A 167 -16.15 -12.65 6.16
CA GLU A 167 -17.28 -12.41 7.06
C GLU A 167 -18.38 -11.62 6.35
N VAL A 168 -18.01 -10.54 5.65
CA VAL A 168 -18.94 -9.71 4.88
C VAL A 168 -19.64 -10.52 3.79
N GLN A 169 -18.90 -11.31 2.99
CA GLN A 169 -19.50 -12.16 1.95
C GLN A 169 -20.48 -13.18 2.52
N THR A 170 -20.16 -13.77 3.68
CA THR A 170 -21.04 -14.75 4.34
C THR A 170 -22.36 -14.10 4.76
N ILE A 171 -22.32 -12.88 5.28
CA ILE A 171 -23.51 -12.12 5.66
C ILE A 171 -24.36 -11.77 4.44
N VAL A 172 -23.73 -11.32 3.34
CA VAL A 172 -24.45 -11.02 2.10
C VAL A 172 -25.17 -12.25 1.54
N ARG A 173 -24.48 -13.40 1.48
CA ARG A 173 -25.05 -14.66 0.98
C ARG A 173 -26.23 -15.14 1.83
N THR A 174 -26.09 -15.11 3.16
CA THR A 174 -27.15 -15.57 4.08
C THR A 174 -28.40 -14.68 4.00
N ARG A 175 -28.24 -13.37 3.83
CA ARG A 175 -29.37 -12.43 3.66
C ARG A 175 -30.06 -12.62 2.30
N SER A 176 -29.29 -12.80 1.23
CA SER A 176 -29.83 -13.09 -0.10
C SER A 176 -30.65 -14.38 -0.13
N ALA A 177 -30.16 -15.45 0.51
CA ALA A 177 -30.88 -16.72 0.61
C ALA A 177 -32.23 -16.57 1.36
N LYS A 178 -32.25 -15.84 2.48
CA LYS A 178 -33.51 -15.54 3.20
C LYS A 178 -34.51 -14.75 2.36
N ALA A 179 -34.05 -13.78 1.57
CA ALA A 179 -34.91 -12.98 0.71
C ALA A 179 -35.55 -13.81 -0.43
N THR A 180 -34.83 -14.79 -0.97
CA THR A 180 -35.36 -15.71 -2.00
C THR A 180 -36.43 -16.65 -1.42
N VAL A 181 -36.22 -17.19 -0.22
CA VAL A 181 -37.21 -18.06 0.44
C VAL A 181 -38.50 -17.31 0.78
N ALA A 182 -38.40 -16.05 1.20
CA ALA A 182 -39.56 -15.22 1.53
C ALA A 182 -40.40 -14.79 0.30
N ARG A 183 -39.89 -14.90 -0.92
CA ARG A 183 -40.62 -14.59 -2.17
C ARG A 183 -41.22 -15.83 -2.84
N GLY A 184 -40.88 -17.04 -2.37
CA GLY A 184 -41.37 -18.31 -2.89
C GLY A 184 -42.60 -18.88 -2.16
N HIS A 185 -43.15 -18.11 -1.21
CA HIS A 185 -44.39 -18.38 -0.48
C HIS A 185 -45.38 -17.25 -0.75
#